data_AF-A0A3A4QY49-F1
#
_entry.id   AF-A0A3A4QY49-F1
#
_cell.length_a   1.000
_cell.length_b   1.000
_cell.length_c   1.000
_cell.angle_alpha   90.00
_cell.angle_beta   90.00
_cell.angle_gamma   90.00
#
_symmetry.space_group_name_H-M   'P 1'
#
loop_
_entity.id
_entity.type
_entity.pdbx_description
1 polymer ?
#
loop_
_entity_poly.entity_id
_entity_poly.type
_entity_poly.pdbx_seq_one_letter_code
_entity_poly.pdbx_strand_id
1 'polypeptide(L)'
;MNIKTCPASERKMTSVFERYLTVWVGLCVIGGIILGKTAPHLAKALDGLSITVNGAPVVSIPIAICLFFMMYPIMVKIDFTSVIRAGKSGKPVFLTLFVNWCVKPFTMYAIAMLFLGFILKGLIGASAVDFVKMPFGLDLPLGAEHGAGTVVMHDGLKMLQVPLWRSYFAGCILLGIAPCTAMVLVWGYLARGNDGLTLVMVAINSLTMLVLYGLLGGFLLGVGKLPVPWQALLLSVAVYVALPLVAGYFSRKWIIGAKGERWFQERFLHILTPVTISALLLTLVLLFSFKGDVILANPLTILWISIPLFLQTVLIFALGYALAKLMKLTYEDAAPTAMIGASNHFEVAIATAVMLFGLSSGAALATVVGVLIEVPVMLMLVGICKRTAGWFSHAEAD
;
A
#
# COMPACT_ATOMS: atom_id res chain seq x y z
N MET A 1 0.19 -13.36 -44.12
CA MET A 1 -0.93 -12.73 -43.38
C MET A 1 -0.39 -11.53 -42.65
N ASN A 2 -0.81 -10.33 -43.06
CA ASN A 2 -0.31 -9.06 -42.53
C ASN A 2 -0.76 -8.90 -41.07
N ILE A 3 0.21 -8.89 -40.15
CA ILE A 3 0.02 -8.58 -38.74
C ILE A 3 -0.29 -7.08 -38.67
N LYS A 4 -1.58 -6.70 -38.71
CA LYS A 4 -2.00 -5.35 -38.32
C LYS A 4 -1.84 -5.25 -36.80
N THR A 5 -0.66 -4.80 -36.38
CA THR A 5 -0.44 -4.26 -35.05
C THR A 5 -1.52 -3.22 -34.74
N CYS A 6 -2.21 -3.34 -33.59
CA CYS A 6 -3.06 -2.27 -33.04
C CYS A 6 -2.42 -0.91 -33.29
N PRO A 7 -3.19 0.14 -33.63
CA PRO A 7 -2.62 1.48 -33.72
C PRO A 7 -2.13 1.85 -32.32
N ALA A 8 -0.83 1.67 -32.12
CA ALA A 8 -0.13 2.18 -30.98
C ALA A 8 -0.18 3.70 -31.11
N SER A 9 -1.23 4.32 -30.58
CA SER A 9 -1.12 5.68 -30.08
C SER A 9 0.20 5.73 -29.31
N GLU A 10 1.12 6.60 -29.72
CA GLU A 10 2.39 6.81 -29.04
C GLU A 10 2.08 7.29 -27.61
N ARG A 11 1.81 6.34 -26.71
CA ARG A 11 1.79 6.55 -25.27
C ARG A 11 3.24 6.88 -24.88
N LYS A 12 3.60 8.15 -24.99
CA LYS A 12 4.85 8.73 -24.46
C LYS A 12 4.59 9.18 -23.03
N MET A 13 5.39 8.68 -22.08
CA MET A 13 5.46 9.28 -20.75
C MET A 13 6.06 10.67 -20.94
N THR A 14 5.22 11.69 -20.88
CA THR A 14 5.62 13.08 -21.13
C THR A 14 6.43 13.64 -19.96
N SER A 15 6.35 13.02 -18.77
CA SER A 15 7.06 13.45 -17.58
C SER A 15 8.35 12.66 -17.37
N VAL A 16 9.46 13.39 -17.27
CA VAL A 16 10.79 12.85 -16.89
C VAL A 16 10.72 12.07 -15.58
N PHE A 17 9.84 12.49 -14.65
CA PHE A 17 9.63 11.82 -13.38
C PHE A 17 9.17 10.37 -13.54
N GLU A 18 8.12 10.15 -14.34
CA GLU A 18 7.56 8.81 -14.53
C GLU A 18 8.61 7.86 -15.11
N ARG A 19 9.44 8.38 -16.03
CA ARG A 19 10.50 7.61 -16.70
C ARG A 19 11.60 7.15 -15.74
N TYR A 20 11.92 7.97 -14.74
CA TYR A 20 12.98 7.72 -13.77
C TYR A 20 12.45 7.39 -12.37
N LEU A 21 11.20 6.98 -12.24
CA LEU A 21 10.54 6.74 -10.95
C LEU A 21 11.36 5.81 -10.05
N THR A 22 11.88 4.70 -10.59
CA THR A 22 12.72 3.75 -9.84
C THR A 22 14.01 4.41 -9.33
N VAL A 23 14.60 5.32 -10.10
CA VAL A 23 15.81 6.05 -9.70
C VAL A 23 15.47 7.04 -8.60
N TRP A 24 14.38 7.80 -8.72
CA TRP A 24 13.92 8.73 -7.69
C TRP A 24 13.61 8.01 -6.38
N VAL A 25 12.89 6.89 -6.43
CA VAL A 25 12.62 6.05 -5.26
C VAL A 25 13.94 5.57 -4.64
N GLY A 26 14.87 5.04 -5.45
CA GLY A 26 16.18 4.63 -4.97
C GLY A 26 16.97 5.75 -4.29
N LEU A 27 16.95 6.96 -4.86
CA LEU A 27 17.57 8.15 -4.28
C LEU A 27 16.89 8.57 -2.97
N CYS A 28 15.57 8.49 -2.87
CA CYS A 28 14.84 8.78 -1.63
C CYS A 28 15.11 7.74 -0.53
N VAL A 29 15.26 6.47 -0.89
CA VAL A 29 15.64 5.40 0.05
C VAL A 29 17.04 5.66 0.58
N ILE A 30 18.02 5.84 -0.31
CA ILE A 30 19.42 6.08 0.07
C ILE A 30 19.53 7.39 0.86
N GLY A 31 18.93 8.47 0.36
CA GLY A 31 18.92 9.78 1.01
C GLY A 31 18.22 9.74 2.37
N GLY A 32 17.11 9.02 2.50
CA GLY A 32 16.42 8.79 3.76
C GLY A 32 17.30 8.07 4.76
N ILE A 33 17.91 6.94 4.38
CA ILE A 33 18.83 6.19 5.26
C ILE A 33 20.03 7.05 5.69
N ILE A 34 20.63 7.82 4.77
CA ILE A 34 21.73 8.73 5.07
C ILE A 34 21.28 9.85 6.03
N LEU A 35 20.09 10.41 5.82
CA LEU A 35 19.53 11.45 6.68
C LEU A 35 19.28 10.92 8.10
N GLY A 36 18.72 9.72 8.22
CA GLY A 36 18.49 9.06 9.52
C GLY A 36 19.79 8.88 10.30
N LYS A 37 20.87 8.52 9.60
CA LYS A 37 22.19 8.30 10.19
C LYS A 37 22.95 9.59 10.53
N THR A 38 22.89 10.61 9.66
CA THR A 38 23.69 11.84 9.81
C THR A 38 22.98 12.92 10.64
N ALA A 39 21.65 12.93 10.65
CA ALA A 39 20.83 13.88 11.41
C ALA A 39 19.79 13.16 12.29
N PRO A 40 20.19 12.26 13.21
CA PRO A 40 19.26 11.51 14.04
C PRO A 40 18.40 12.41 14.95
N HIS A 41 18.89 13.62 15.29
CA HIS A 41 18.11 14.59 16.06
C HIS A 41 16.93 15.18 15.24
N LEU A 42 17.09 15.35 13.92
CA LEU A 42 16.01 15.80 13.06
C LEU A 42 14.93 14.72 12.94
N ALA A 43 15.36 13.46 12.78
CA ALA A 43 14.46 12.31 12.76
C ALA A 43 13.64 12.21 14.06
N LYS A 44 14.30 12.31 15.22
CA LYS A 44 13.63 12.32 16.53
C LYS A 44 12.70 13.53 16.72
N ALA A 45 13.07 14.71 16.24
CA ALA A 45 12.21 15.89 16.32
C ALA A 45 10.93 15.74 15.48
N LEU A 46 11.04 15.16 14.27
CA LEU A 46 9.90 14.89 13.40
C LEU A 46 8.98 13.78 13.95
N ASP A 47 9.53 12.78 14.63
CA ASP A 47 8.74 11.78 15.36
C ASP A 47 8.06 12.38 16.61
N GLY A 48 8.73 13.31 17.29
CA GLY A 48 8.18 14.10 18.40
C GLY A 48 7.00 14.99 18.01
N LEU A 49 6.86 15.35 16.73
CA LEU A 49 5.66 15.99 16.17
C LEU A 49 4.55 14.94 15.93
N SER A 50 4.20 14.21 16.97
CA SER A 50 3.11 13.22 16.94
C SER A 50 1.95 13.64 17.83
N ILE A 51 0.73 13.42 17.33
CA ILE A 51 -0.47 13.58 18.14
C ILE A 51 -0.50 12.43 19.14
N THR A 52 -0.46 12.77 20.43
CA THR A 52 -0.59 11.80 21.51
C THR A 52 -2.06 11.63 21.89
N VAL A 53 -2.48 10.39 22.09
CA VAL A 53 -3.79 10.06 22.67
C VAL A 53 -3.52 9.17 23.88
N ASN A 54 -4.01 9.56 25.04
CA ASN A 54 -3.76 8.87 26.32
C ASN A 54 -2.26 8.67 26.63
N GLY A 55 -1.42 9.67 26.32
CA GLY A 55 0.03 9.62 26.61
C GLY A 55 0.88 8.81 25.63
N ALA A 56 0.29 8.16 24.61
CA ALA A 56 1.01 7.43 23.57
C ALA A 56 0.97 8.19 22.24
N PRO A 57 2.10 8.37 21.51
CA PRO A 57 2.11 8.98 20.19
C PRO A 57 1.37 8.09 19.18
N VAL A 58 0.40 8.63 18.45
CA VAL A 58 -0.51 7.86 17.59
C VAL A 58 -0.27 8.15 16.12
N VAL A 59 -0.24 9.43 15.77
CA VAL A 59 -0.15 9.91 14.40
C VAL A 59 1.02 10.89 14.30
N SER A 60 2.05 10.58 13.52
CA SER A 60 3.08 11.55 13.15
C SER A 60 2.47 12.58 12.21
N ILE A 61 2.46 13.86 12.62
CA ILE A 61 1.86 14.95 11.86
C ILE A 61 2.56 15.12 10.51
N PRO A 62 3.91 15.13 10.40
CA PRO A 62 4.59 15.21 9.11
C PRO A 62 4.17 14.08 8.15
N ILE A 63 4.11 12.84 8.63
CA ILE A 63 3.69 11.70 7.81
C ILE A 63 2.22 11.88 7.39
N ALA A 64 1.34 12.24 8.31
CA ALA A 64 -0.08 12.41 8.01
C ALA A 64 -0.36 13.50 6.97
N ILE A 65 0.37 14.62 7.03
CA ILE A 65 0.28 15.68 6.02
C ILE A 65 0.74 15.16 4.66
N CYS A 66 1.88 14.46 4.60
CA CYS A 66 2.38 13.92 3.34
C CYS A 66 1.41 12.87 2.75
N LEU A 67 0.88 11.97 3.58
CA LEU A 67 -0.12 10.99 3.16
C LEU A 67 -1.42 11.64 2.67
N PHE A 68 -1.89 12.68 3.36
CA PHE A 68 -3.04 13.46 2.92
C PHE A 68 -2.81 14.06 1.53
N PHE A 69 -1.71 14.79 1.33
CA PHE A 69 -1.39 15.41 0.04
C PHE A 69 -1.01 14.42 -1.05
N MET A 70 -0.65 13.19 -0.69
CA MET A 70 -0.47 12.11 -1.64
C MET A 70 -1.82 11.56 -2.12
N MET A 71 -2.78 11.33 -1.21
CA MET A 71 -4.05 10.70 -1.57
C MET A 71 -5.07 11.69 -2.13
N TYR A 72 -5.07 12.93 -1.63
CA TYR A 72 -6.01 13.99 -2.02
C TYR A 72 -6.07 14.21 -3.55
N PRO A 73 -4.95 14.42 -4.26
CA PRO A 73 -4.95 14.59 -5.72
C PRO A 73 -5.64 13.47 -6.51
N ILE A 74 -5.45 12.23 -6.07
CA ILE A 74 -6.05 11.05 -6.71
C ILE A 74 -7.56 11.09 -6.52
N MET A 75 -8.02 11.39 -5.29
CA MET A 75 -9.44 11.48 -4.97
C MET A 75 -10.13 12.62 -5.72
N VAL A 76 -9.46 13.75 -5.93
CA VAL A 76 -9.99 14.82 -6.77
C VAL A 76 -10.12 14.40 -8.25
N LYS A 77 -9.21 13.55 -8.76
CA LYS A 77 -9.27 13.04 -10.14
C LYS A 77 -10.41 12.04 -10.36
N ILE A 78 -10.98 11.46 -9.31
CA ILE A 78 -12.07 10.47 -9.44
C ILE A 78 -13.33 11.15 -9.96
N ASP A 79 -13.79 10.67 -11.12
CA ASP A 79 -15.12 10.99 -11.63
C ASP A 79 -16.17 9.97 -11.20
N PHE A 80 -16.96 10.32 -10.18
CA PHE A 80 -18.02 9.45 -9.64
C PHE A 80 -19.06 9.03 -10.69
N THR A 81 -19.30 9.84 -11.72
CA THR A 81 -20.17 9.47 -12.84
C THR A 81 -19.58 8.30 -13.64
N SER A 82 -18.28 8.36 -13.92
CA SER A 82 -17.52 7.29 -14.57
C SER A 82 -17.47 6.02 -13.71
N VAL A 83 -17.38 6.14 -12.38
CA VAL A 83 -17.46 5.00 -11.45
C VAL A 83 -18.79 4.25 -11.58
N ILE A 84 -19.92 4.98 -11.57
CA ILE A 84 -21.26 4.37 -11.71
C ILE A 84 -21.41 3.71 -13.10
N ARG A 85 -20.94 4.37 -14.16
CA ARG A 85 -21.04 3.84 -15.52
C ARG A 85 -20.19 2.58 -15.70
N ALA A 86 -19.04 2.51 -15.06
CA ALA A 86 -18.11 1.41 -15.21
C ALA A 86 -18.37 0.22 -14.26
N GLY A 87 -19.24 0.37 -13.26
CA GLY A 87 -19.88 -0.79 -12.63
C GLY A 87 -20.58 -1.72 -13.64
N LYS A 88 -20.87 -1.24 -14.86
CA LYS A 88 -21.40 -2.04 -15.97
C LYS A 88 -20.37 -2.95 -16.65
N SER A 89 -19.05 -2.71 -16.51
CA SER A 89 -18.00 -3.64 -16.94
C SER A 89 -17.80 -4.74 -15.88
N GLY A 90 -18.78 -5.64 -15.78
CA GLY A 90 -18.93 -6.53 -14.63
C GLY A 90 -17.80 -7.54 -14.43
N LYS A 91 -17.30 -8.17 -15.51
CA LYS A 91 -16.34 -9.28 -15.39
C LYS A 91 -14.98 -8.86 -14.83
N PRO A 92 -14.28 -7.83 -15.36
CA PRO A 92 -13.00 -7.41 -14.81
C PRO A 92 -13.15 -6.89 -13.38
N VAL A 93 -14.15 -6.04 -13.12
CA VAL A 93 -14.44 -5.46 -11.79
C VAL A 93 -14.66 -6.52 -10.75
N PHE A 94 -15.51 -7.52 -11.05
CA PHE A 94 -15.75 -8.63 -10.16
C PHE A 94 -14.46 -9.42 -9.87
N LEU A 95 -13.69 -9.76 -10.90
CA LEU A 95 -12.47 -10.53 -10.74
C LEU A 95 -11.45 -9.81 -9.86
N THR A 96 -11.21 -8.51 -10.10
CA THR A 96 -10.30 -7.70 -9.29
C THR A 96 -10.75 -7.64 -7.83
N LEU A 97 -12.03 -7.38 -7.56
CA LEU A 97 -12.54 -7.31 -6.20
C LEU A 97 -12.47 -8.66 -5.49
N PHE A 98 -12.78 -9.75 -6.19
CA PHE A 98 -12.68 -11.10 -5.65
C PHE A 98 -11.22 -11.42 -5.29
N VAL A 99 -10.28 -11.16 -6.19
CA VAL A 99 -8.85 -11.36 -5.92
C VAL A 99 -8.39 -10.49 -4.75
N ASN A 100 -8.74 -9.21 -4.73
CA ASN A 100 -8.30 -8.25 -3.70
C ASN A 100 -8.82 -8.57 -2.30
N TRP A 101 -10.07 -9.02 -2.18
CA TRP A 101 -10.74 -9.11 -0.88
C TRP A 101 -10.96 -10.56 -0.41
N CYS A 102 -11.09 -11.52 -1.33
CA CYS A 102 -11.35 -12.92 -1.00
C CYS A 102 -10.12 -13.82 -1.12
N VAL A 103 -9.13 -13.46 -1.95
CA VAL A 103 -7.94 -14.31 -2.19
C VAL A 103 -6.72 -13.72 -1.50
N LYS A 104 -6.33 -12.50 -1.91
CA LYS A 104 -5.09 -11.83 -1.51
C LYS A 104 -4.87 -11.76 0.01
N PRO A 105 -5.85 -11.38 0.85
CA PRO A 105 -5.62 -11.27 2.29
C PRO A 105 -5.32 -12.62 2.93
N PHE A 106 -6.01 -13.67 2.48
CA PHE A 106 -5.90 -15.02 3.04
C PHE A 106 -4.65 -15.74 2.54
N THR A 107 -4.28 -15.58 1.27
CA THR A 107 -3.01 -16.13 0.77
C THR A 107 -1.82 -15.39 1.38
N MET A 108 -1.91 -14.08 1.59
CA MET A 108 -0.87 -13.32 2.30
C MET A 108 -0.71 -13.85 3.72
N TYR A 109 -1.81 -14.07 4.45
CA TYR A 109 -1.78 -14.68 5.77
C TYR A 109 -1.09 -16.06 5.72
N ALA A 110 -1.50 -16.94 4.81
CA ALA A 110 -0.94 -18.29 4.71
C ALA A 110 0.56 -18.28 4.38
N ILE A 111 0.98 -17.48 3.39
CA ILE A 111 2.39 -17.39 2.96
C ILE A 111 3.23 -16.73 4.06
N ALA A 112 2.79 -15.61 4.62
CA ALA A 112 3.54 -14.92 5.66
C ALA A 112 3.66 -15.80 6.92
N MET A 113 2.62 -16.55 7.27
CA MET A 113 2.67 -17.51 8.38
C MET A 113 3.67 -18.65 8.09
N LEU A 114 3.59 -19.27 6.92
CA LEU A 114 4.49 -20.35 6.51
C LEU A 114 5.95 -19.91 6.56
N PHE A 115 6.27 -18.77 5.95
CA PHE A 115 7.64 -18.30 5.86
C PHE A 115 8.14 -17.69 7.18
N LEU A 116 7.42 -16.75 7.78
CA LEU A 116 7.92 -16.04 8.97
C LEU A 116 7.72 -16.83 10.27
N GLY A 117 6.64 -17.61 10.34
CA GLY A 117 6.27 -18.39 11.53
C GLY A 117 6.88 -19.81 11.59
N PHE A 118 7.23 -20.41 10.45
CA PHE A 118 7.77 -21.78 10.40
C PHE A 118 9.16 -21.84 9.75
N ILE A 119 9.29 -21.50 8.47
CA ILE A 119 10.53 -21.73 7.70
C ILE A 119 11.68 -20.84 8.17
N LEU A 120 11.44 -19.53 8.28
CA LEU A 120 12.44 -18.51 8.60
C LEU A 120 12.46 -18.15 10.08
N LYS A 121 11.57 -18.74 10.91
CA LYS A 121 11.50 -18.43 12.35
C LYS A 121 12.82 -18.62 13.07
N GLY A 122 13.57 -19.67 12.72
CA GLY A 122 14.92 -19.91 13.27
C GLY A 122 15.92 -18.83 12.88
N LEU A 123 15.85 -18.35 11.63
CA LEU A 123 16.73 -17.30 11.09
C LEU A 123 16.40 -15.90 11.61
N ILE A 124 15.12 -15.64 11.90
CA ILE A 124 14.66 -14.39 12.52
C ILE A 124 15.05 -14.32 14.00
N GLY A 125 15.27 -15.49 14.63
CA GLY A 125 15.53 -15.63 16.06
C GLY A 125 14.26 -16.06 16.80
N ALA A 126 14.23 -17.32 17.25
CA ALA A 126 13.05 -17.89 17.89
C ALA A 126 12.67 -17.19 19.21
N SER A 127 13.65 -16.58 19.89
CA SER A 127 13.50 -15.79 21.11
C SER A 127 13.54 -14.28 20.86
N ALA A 128 13.64 -13.83 19.59
CA ALA A 128 13.64 -12.42 19.27
C ALA A 128 12.26 -11.82 19.54
N VAL A 129 12.24 -10.65 20.18
CA VAL A 129 11.03 -9.94 20.57
C VAL A 129 10.99 -8.56 19.94
N ASP A 130 9.79 -8.04 19.82
CA ASP A 130 9.48 -6.67 19.45
C ASP A 130 8.62 -6.04 20.54
N PHE A 131 8.79 -4.74 20.75
CA PHE A 131 8.00 -3.96 21.70
C PHE A 131 7.01 -3.11 20.92
N VAL A 132 5.73 -3.46 21.03
CA VAL A 132 4.65 -2.79 20.32
C VAL A 132 3.78 -1.99 21.28
N LYS A 133 3.17 -0.91 20.76
CA LYS A 133 2.28 -0.05 21.55
C LYS A 133 1.11 -0.83 22.14
N MET A 134 0.68 -0.41 23.32
CA MET A 134 -0.56 -0.90 23.93
C MET A 134 -1.77 -0.51 23.05
N PRO A 135 -2.76 -1.39 22.85
CA PRO A 135 -4.00 -1.06 22.16
C PRO A 135 -4.73 0.13 22.82
N PHE A 136 -5.41 0.92 22.00
CA PHE A 136 -6.13 2.10 22.48
C PHE A 136 -7.16 1.76 23.55
N GLY A 137 -7.16 2.57 24.62
CA GLY A 137 -8.10 2.45 25.73
C GLY A 137 -7.85 1.25 26.64
N LEU A 138 -6.75 0.50 26.43
CA LEU A 138 -6.41 -0.66 27.24
C LEU A 138 -5.27 -0.31 28.20
N ASP A 139 -5.54 -0.34 29.51
CA ASP A 139 -4.53 -0.22 30.56
C ASP A 139 -4.48 -1.49 31.40
N LEU A 140 -3.64 -2.43 30.98
CA LEU A 140 -3.46 -3.72 31.66
C LEU A 140 -2.35 -3.64 32.72
N PRO A 141 -2.42 -4.47 33.77
CA PRO A 141 -1.33 -4.56 34.74
C PRO A 141 -0.08 -5.19 34.10
N LEU A 142 1.09 -4.90 34.68
CA LEU A 142 2.35 -5.49 34.25
C LEU A 142 2.28 -7.03 34.39
N GLY A 143 2.80 -7.75 33.39
CA GLY A 143 2.72 -9.20 33.33
C GLY A 143 1.40 -9.76 32.79
N ALA A 144 0.39 -8.94 32.53
CA ALA A 144 -0.83 -9.41 31.87
C ALA A 144 -0.53 -9.85 30.43
N GLU A 145 -1.23 -10.89 29.97
CA GLU A 145 -1.17 -11.34 28.58
C GLU A 145 -2.30 -10.73 27.76
N HIS A 146 -1.97 -10.31 26.54
CA HIS A 146 -2.95 -9.85 25.57
C HIS A 146 -2.56 -10.33 24.16
N GLY A 147 -3.37 -11.23 23.61
CA GLY A 147 -3.07 -11.89 22.34
C GLY A 147 -1.84 -12.79 22.47
N ALA A 148 -0.75 -12.41 21.80
CA ALA A 148 0.53 -13.11 21.85
C ALA A 148 1.64 -12.27 22.53
N GLY A 149 1.25 -11.22 23.25
CA GLY A 149 2.18 -10.34 23.94
C GLY A 149 1.95 -10.27 25.44
N THR A 150 3.02 -9.93 26.16
CA THR A 150 3.00 -9.70 27.61
C THR A 150 3.26 -8.23 27.88
N VAL A 151 2.52 -7.65 28.82
CA VAL A 151 2.65 -6.23 29.19
C VAL A 151 3.92 -6.03 30.00
N VAL A 152 4.82 -5.19 29.50
CA VAL A 152 6.12 -4.86 30.12
C VAL A 152 6.35 -3.36 30.15
N MET A 153 7.23 -2.90 31.04
CA MET A 153 7.73 -1.53 31.00
C MET A 153 8.91 -1.44 30.03
N HIS A 154 8.83 -0.53 29.07
CA HIS A 154 9.90 -0.22 28.14
C HIS A 154 10.02 1.30 28.00
N ASP A 155 11.20 1.86 28.29
CA ASP A 155 11.47 3.30 28.29
C ASP A 155 10.45 4.16 29.09
N GLY A 156 10.00 3.64 30.23
CA GLY A 156 9.05 4.34 31.11
C GLY A 156 7.58 4.28 30.64
N LEU A 157 7.27 3.58 29.55
CA LEU A 157 5.92 3.37 29.04
C LEU A 157 5.52 1.88 29.09
N LYS A 158 4.24 1.60 29.29
CA LYS A 158 3.70 0.23 29.16
C LYS A 158 3.63 -0.14 27.67
N MET A 159 4.25 -1.25 27.31
CA MET A 159 4.26 -1.81 25.94
C MET A 159 3.95 -3.31 25.97
N LEU A 160 3.55 -3.86 24.83
CA LEU A 160 3.40 -5.30 24.65
C LEU A 160 4.68 -5.88 24.04
N GLN A 161 5.30 -6.81 24.76
CA GLN A 161 6.39 -7.61 24.24
C GLN A 161 5.82 -8.77 23.44
N VAL A 162 6.04 -8.79 22.13
CA VAL A 162 5.56 -9.84 21.21
C VAL A 162 6.73 -10.51 20.49
N PRO A 163 6.62 -11.77 20.05
CA PRO A 163 7.64 -12.38 19.19
C PRO A 163 7.85 -11.58 17.90
N LEU A 164 9.11 -11.33 17.54
CA LEU A 164 9.48 -10.44 16.43
C LEU A 164 8.86 -10.87 15.09
N TRP A 165 8.86 -12.18 14.80
CA TRP A 165 8.25 -12.71 13.58
C TRP A 165 6.74 -12.41 13.49
N ARG A 166 6.03 -12.30 14.62
CA ARG A 166 4.61 -11.95 14.66
C ARG A 166 4.39 -10.49 14.30
N SER A 167 5.34 -9.62 14.66
CA SER A 167 5.31 -8.22 14.25
C SER A 167 5.51 -8.09 12.73
N TYR A 168 6.49 -8.80 12.15
CA TYR A 168 6.65 -8.85 10.69
C TYR A 168 5.42 -9.41 9.98
N PHE A 169 4.86 -10.49 10.52
CA PHE A 169 3.62 -11.10 10.04
C PHE A 169 2.45 -10.12 10.04
N ALA A 170 2.29 -9.31 11.09
CA ALA A 170 1.27 -8.26 11.17
C ALA A 170 1.40 -7.25 10.03
N GLY A 171 2.62 -6.78 9.77
CA GLY A 171 2.90 -5.84 8.68
C GLY A 171 2.60 -6.44 7.30
N CYS A 172 2.97 -7.71 7.06
CA CYS A 172 2.62 -8.41 5.82
C CYS A 172 1.10 -8.51 5.61
N ILE A 173 0.33 -8.80 6.66
CA ILE A 173 -1.14 -8.83 6.61
C ILE A 173 -1.70 -7.44 6.25
N LEU A 174 -1.29 -6.40 6.97
CA LEU A 174 -1.76 -5.02 6.71
C LEU A 174 -1.47 -4.58 5.27
N LEU A 175 -0.35 -5.02 4.71
CA LEU A 175 0.04 -4.75 3.33
C LEU A 175 -0.82 -5.57 2.34
N GLY A 176 -1.05 -6.85 2.63
CA GLY A 176 -1.86 -7.74 1.79
C GLY A 176 -3.33 -7.34 1.70
N ILE A 177 -3.89 -6.72 2.74
CA ILE A 177 -5.28 -6.24 2.74
C ILE A 177 -5.42 -4.91 2.00
N ALA A 178 -4.32 -4.15 1.80
CA ALA A 178 -4.37 -2.82 1.21
C ALA A 178 -4.28 -2.88 -0.33
N PRO A 179 -5.38 -2.71 -1.10
CA PRO A 179 -5.31 -2.70 -2.56
C PRO A 179 -4.72 -1.38 -3.07
N CYS A 180 -3.82 -1.44 -4.05
CA CYS A 180 -3.17 -0.25 -4.60
C CYS A 180 -4.15 0.67 -5.36
N THR A 181 -3.94 1.98 -5.21
CA THR A 181 -4.80 3.04 -5.78
C THR A 181 -4.03 3.97 -6.73
N ALA A 182 -2.76 4.29 -6.44
CA ALA A 182 -1.98 5.24 -7.22
C ALA A 182 -1.13 4.55 -8.31
N MET A 183 -0.23 3.69 -7.86
CA MET A 183 0.84 3.10 -8.67
C MET A 183 0.29 2.21 -9.80
N VAL A 184 -0.90 1.66 -9.61
CA VAL A 184 -1.61 0.84 -10.61
C VAL A 184 -1.86 1.56 -11.93
N LEU A 185 -2.00 2.88 -11.93
CA LEU A 185 -2.13 3.66 -13.17
C LEU A 185 -0.84 3.60 -13.99
N VAL A 186 0.31 3.70 -13.33
CA VAL A 186 1.63 3.58 -13.97
C VAL A 186 1.82 2.16 -14.49
N TRP A 187 1.46 1.15 -13.70
CA TRP A 187 1.54 -0.24 -14.09
C TRP A 187 0.65 -0.60 -15.27
N GLY A 188 -0.62 -0.18 -15.24
CA GLY A 188 -1.56 -0.35 -16.34
C GLY A 188 -1.08 0.34 -17.60
N TYR A 189 -0.57 1.57 -17.47
CA TYR A 189 0.01 2.31 -18.58
C TYR A 189 1.22 1.59 -19.20
N LEU A 190 2.19 1.17 -18.40
CA LEU A 190 3.39 0.48 -18.87
C LEU A 190 3.06 -0.88 -19.48
N ALA A 191 2.05 -1.57 -18.95
CA ALA A 191 1.53 -2.81 -19.50
C ALA A 191 0.69 -2.62 -20.77
N ARG A 192 0.39 -1.38 -21.20
CA ARG A 192 -0.53 -1.08 -22.31
C ARG A 192 -1.95 -1.61 -22.08
N GLY A 193 -2.43 -1.49 -20.84
CA GLY A 193 -3.78 -1.86 -20.44
C GLY A 193 -4.83 -0.80 -20.73
N ASN A 194 -6.05 -1.09 -20.29
CA ASN A 194 -7.21 -0.21 -20.32
C ASN A 194 -7.12 0.80 -19.16
N ASP A 195 -6.74 2.04 -19.49
CA ASP A 195 -6.56 3.12 -18.51
C ASP A 195 -7.89 3.51 -17.85
N GLY A 196 -8.99 3.47 -18.61
CA GLY A 196 -10.34 3.75 -18.11
C GLY A 196 -10.78 2.73 -17.07
N LEU A 197 -10.60 1.44 -17.36
CA LEU A 197 -10.84 0.37 -16.39
C LEU A 197 -9.98 0.54 -15.14
N THR A 198 -8.70 0.87 -15.32
CA THR A 198 -7.77 1.07 -14.20
C THR A 198 -8.25 2.20 -13.28
N LEU A 199 -8.64 3.34 -13.84
CA LEU A 199 -9.16 4.49 -13.08
C LEU A 199 -10.44 4.14 -12.31
N VAL A 200 -11.33 3.37 -12.92
CA VAL A 200 -12.57 2.89 -12.27
C VAL A 200 -12.24 1.99 -11.09
N MET A 201 -11.33 1.04 -11.29
CA MET A 201 -10.93 0.11 -10.23
C MET A 201 -10.28 0.82 -9.07
N VAL A 202 -9.47 1.85 -9.34
CA VAL A 202 -8.88 2.69 -8.29
C VAL A 202 -9.98 3.28 -7.41
N ALA A 203 -11.05 3.81 -8.00
CA ALA A 203 -12.16 4.37 -7.25
C ALA A 203 -12.93 3.31 -6.47
N ILE A 204 -13.29 2.18 -7.10
CA ILE A 204 -14.06 1.10 -6.44
C ILE A 204 -13.23 0.47 -5.31
N ASN A 205 -11.95 0.19 -5.52
CA ASN A 205 -11.06 -0.31 -4.47
C ASN A 205 -10.93 0.68 -3.32
N SER A 206 -10.78 1.97 -3.61
CA SER A 206 -10.70 3.00 -2.57
C SER A 206 -11.97 3.06 -1.71
N LEU A 207 -13.15 2.98 -2.33
CA LEU A 207 -14.43 2.97 -1.63
C LEU A 207 -14.63 1.69 -0.80
N THR A 208 -14.33 0.52 -1.38
CA THR A 208 -14.45 -0.76 -0.68
C THR A 208 -13.44 -0.89 0.48
N MET A 209 -12.26 -0.27 0.34
CA MET A 209 -11.23 -0.21 1.38
C MET A 209 -11.71 0.50 2.65
N LEU A 210 -12.60 1.49 2.55
CA LEU A 210 -13.17 2.18 3.72
C LEU A 210 -13.86 1.24 4.72
N VAL A 211 -14.36 0.10 4.23
CA VAL A 211 -15.07 -0.88 5.05
C VAL A 211 -14.21 -2.13 5.23
N LEU A 212 -13.78 -2.73 4.12
CA LEU A 212 -13.16 -4.05 4.14
C LEU A 212 -11.77 -4.06 4.76
N TYR A 213 -11.02 -2.95 4.70
CA TYR A 213 -9.69 -2.87 5.30
C TYR A 213 -9.72 -3.06 6.81
N GLY A 214 -10.63 -2.34 7.49
CA GLY A 214 -10.82 -2.47 8.94
C GLY A 214 -11.32 -3.86 9.32
N LEU A 215 -12.35 -4.36 8.63
CA LEU A 215 -12.98 -5.67 8.90
C LEU A 215 -11.99 -6.83 8.73
N LEU A 216 -11.33 -6.93 7.57
CA LEU A 216 -10.36 -7.99 7.30
C LEU A 216 -9.09 -7.81 8.11
N GLY A 217 -8.65 -6.56 8.34
CA GLY A 217 -7.51 -6.26 9.20
C GLY A 217 -7.71 -6.79 10.60
N GLY A 218 -8.82 -6.43 11.23
CA GLY A 218 -9.08 -6.89 12.58
C GLY A 218 -9.39 -8.40 12.67
N PHE A 219 -10.05 -8.97 11.66
CA PHE A 219 -10.24 -10.42 11.59
C PHE A 219 -8.92 -11.18 11.46
N LEU A 220 -8.11 -10.89 10.43
CA LEU A 220 -6.88 -11.63 10.14
C LEU A 220 -5.81 -11.43 11.21
N LEU A 221 -5.65 -10.20 11.74
CA LEU A 221 -4.74 -9.97 12.87
C LEU A 221 -5.22 -10.69 14.14
N GLY A 222 -6.55 -10.75 14.37
CA GLY A 222 -7.15 -11.47 15.50
C GLY A 222 -6.94 -12.98 15.41
N VAL A 223 -7.15 -13.59 14.24
CA VAL A 223 -6.81 -15.01 13.98
C VAL A 223 -5.31 -15.23 14.17
N GLY A 224 -4.50 -14.24 13.79
CA GLY A 224 -3.07 -14.19 14.08
C GLY A 224 -2.71 -14.05 15.56
N LYS A 225 -3.66 -13.97 16.51
CA LYS A 225 -3.45 -13.69 17.95
C LYS A 225 -2.63 -12.42 18.21
N LEU A 226 -2.75 -11.41 17.35
CA LEU A 226 -2.15 -10.11 17.60
C LEU A 226 -3.16 -9.19 18.31
N PRO A 227 -2.68 -8.22 19.11
CA PRO A 227 -3.53 -7.18 19.65
C PRO A 227 -4.22 -6.43 18.50
N VAL A 228 -5.56 -6.36 18.51
CA VAL A 228 -6.31 -5.66 17.46
C VAL A 228 -7.03 -4.46 18.06
N PRO A 229 -6.49 -3.24 17.93
CA PRO A 229 -7.19 -2.03 18.30
C PRO A 229 -8.13 -1.60 17.16
N TRP A 230 -9.37 -2.13 17.18
CA TRP A 230 -10.40 -1.81 16.18
C TRP A 230 -10.67 -0.31 16.06
N GLN A 231 -10.62 0.42 17.18
CA GLN A 231 -10.79 1.88 17.17
C GLN A 231 -9.67 2.57 16.37
N ALA A 232 -8.44 2.08 16.48
CA ALA A 232 -7.33 2.63 15.72
C ALA A 232 -7.38 2.22 14.26
N LEU A 233 -7.76 0.99 13.93
CA LEU A 233 -8.00 0.62 12.53
C LEU A 233 -9.02 1.55 11.88
N LEU A 234 -10.14 1.82 12.56
CA LEU A 234 -11.16 2.77 12.09
C LEU A 234 -10.63 4.20 12.00
N LEU A 235 -9.89 4.67 13.01
CA LEU A 235 -9.25 5.99 12.99
C LEU A 235 -8.25 6.12 11.83
N SER A 236 -7.51 5.05 11.53
CA SER A 236 -6.54 4.99 10.43
C SER A 236 -7.25 5.23 9.11
N VAL A 237 -8.28 4.43 8.87
CA VAL A 237 -9.06 4.49 7.65
C VAL A 237 -9.76 5.85 7.54
N ALA A 238 -10.27 6.39 8.65
CA ALA A 238 -10.91 7.70 8.66
C ALA A 238 -9.92 8.83 8.29
N VAL A 239 -8.74 8.87 8.92
CA VAL A 239 -7.75 9.93 8.73
C VAL A 239 -7.02 9.80 7.40
N TYR A 240 -6.57 8.61 7.04
CA TYR A 240 -5.72 8.39 5.87
C TYR A 240 -6.49 8.08 4.60
N VAL A 241 -7.74 7.61 4.69
CA VAL A 241 -8.56 7.25 3.52
C VAL A 241 -9.83 8.10 3.40
N ALA A 242 -10.68 8.13 4.42
CA ALA A 242 -11.97 8.83 4.34
C ALA A 242 -11.79 10.35 4.21
N LEU A 243 -10.90 10.95 5.01
CA LEU A 243 -10.68 12.40 5.02
C LEU A 243 -10.18 12.92 3.66
N PRO A 244 -9.12 12.37 3.02
CA PRO A 244 -8.71 12.87 1.70
C PRO A 244 -9.74 12.54 0.60
N LEU A 245 -10.53 11.47 0.75
CA LEU A 245 -11.63 11.15 -0.18
C LEU A 245 -12.77 12.17 -0.09
N VAL A 246 -13.21 12.51 1.12
CA VAL A 246 -14.22 13.54 1.37
C VAL A 246 -13.72 14.91 0.91
N ALA A 247 -12.49 15.28 1.26
CA ALA A 247 -11.86 16.52 0.80
C ALA A 247 -11.77 16.55 -0.72
N GLY A 248 -11.35 15.46 -1.36
CA GLY A 248 -11.25 15.37 -2.81
C GLY A 248 -12.60 15.55 -3.51
N TYR A 249 -13.66 14.91 -3.01
CA TYR A 249 -15.02 15.03 -3.51
C TYR A 249 -15.54 16.47 -3.45
N PHE A 250 -15.46 17.10 -2.27
CA PHE A 250 -15.95 18.47 -2.09
C PHE A 250 -15.12 19.49 -2.87
N SER A 251 -13.79 19.36 -2.87
CA SER A 251 -12.90 20.21 -3.66
C SER A 251 -13.22 20.13 -5.15
N ARG A 252 -13.43 18.93 -5.70
CA ARG A 252 -13.82 18.75 -7.10
C ARG A 252 -15.14 19.49 -7.39
N LYS A 253 -16.17 19.24 -6.59
CA LYS A 253 -17.50 19.85 -6.76
C LYS A 253 -17.46 21.38 -6.68
N TRP A 254 -16.75 21.93 -5.70
CA TRP A 254 -16.63 23.38 -5.51
C TRP A 254 -15.81 24.05 -6.61
N ILE A 255 -14.68 23.46 -7.02
CA ILE A 255 -13.81 24.05 -8.05
C ILE A 255 -14.51 24.03 -9.42
N ILE A 256 -15.17 22.93 -9.78
CA ILE A 256 -15.93 22.86 -11.03
C ILE A 256 -17.10 23.85 -10.99
N GLY A 257 -17.80 23.97 -9.87
CA GLY A 257 -18.89 24.94 -9.69
C GLY A 257 -18.42 26.40 -9.81
N ALA A 258 -17.22 26.72 -9.32
CA ALA A 258 -16.70 28.09 -9.30
C ALA A 258 -15.94 28.50 -10.58
N LYS A 259 -15.19 27.58 -11.20
CA LYS A 259 -14.25 27.89 -12.31
C LYS A 259 -14.52 27.10 -13.60
N GLY A 260 -15.46 26.16 -13.58
CA GLY A 260 -15.82 25.33 -14.72
C GLY A 260 -14.90 24.13 -14.95
N GLU A 261 -15.40 23.14 -15.70
CA GLU A 261 -14.71 21.86 -15.97
C GLU A 261 -13.40 22.05 -16.74
N ARG A 262 -13.35 22.98 -17.72
CA ARG A 262 -12.14 23.22 -18.52
C ARG A 262 -10.96 23.68 -17.66
N TRP A 263 -11.20 24.64 -16.76
CA TRP A 263 -10.14 25.11 -15.85
C TRP A 263 -9.69 24.02 -14.88
N PHE A 264 -10.63 23.20 -14.40
CA PHE A 264 -10.33 22.06 -13.55
C PHE A 264 -9.37 21.08 -14.25
N GLN A 265 -9.68 20.66 -15.48
CA GLN A 265 -8.86 19.70 -16.23
C GLN A 265 -7.50 20.28 -16.68
N GLU A 266 -7.50 21.48 -17.27
CA GLU A 266 -6.31 22.03 -17.92
C GLU A 266 -5.32 22.69 -16.95
N ARG A 267 -5.80 23.27 -15.83
CA ARG A 267 -4.95 24.00 -14.88
C ARG A 267 -4.83 23.28 -13.55
N PHE A 268 -5.95 22.97 -12.91
CA PHE A 268 -5.93 22.46 -11.54
C PHE A 268 -5.31 21.06 -11.45
N LEU A 269 -5.69 20.12 -12.31
CA LEU A 269 -5.12 18.78 -12.31
C LEU A 269 -3.61 18.76 -12.61
N HIS A 270 -3.11 19.71 -13.41
CA HIS A 270 -1.68 19.83 -13.72
C HIS A 270 -0.86 20.27 -12.51
N ILE A 271 -1.42 21.13 -11.63
CA ILE A 271 -0.78 21.56 -10.38
C ILE A 271 -0.76 20.42 -9.35
N LEU A 272 -1.77 19.56 -9.34
CA LEU A 272 -1.88 18.47 -8.38
C LEU A 272 -0.85 17.35 -8.58
N THR A 273 -0.42 17.11 -9.82
CA THR A 273 0.57 16.07 -10.14
C THR A 273 1.92 16.25 -9.42
N PRO A 274 2.61 17.41 -9.49
CA PRO A 274 3.87 17.62 -8.76
C PRO A 274 3.70 17.60 -7.25
N VAL A 275 2.53 18.01 -6.72
CA VAL A 275 2.22 17.91 -5.28
C VAL A 275 2.18 16.46 -4.83
N THR A 276 1.48 15.60 -5.58
CA THR A 276 1.39 14.16 -5.30
C THR A 276 2.77 13.52 -5.26
N ILE A 277 3.58 13.83 -6.27
CA ILE A 277 4.93 13.29 -6.44
C ILE A 277 5.83 13.73 -5.28
N SER A 278 5.83 15.03 -4.97
CA SER A 278 6.65 15.59 -3.90
C SER A 278 6.26 15.00 -2.54
N ALA A 279 4.95 14.85 -2.28
CA ALA A 279 4.43 14.25 -1.05
C ALA A 279 4.81 12.76 -0.93
N LEU A 280 4.73 11.99 -2.02
CA LEU A 280 5.20 10.60 -2.06
C LEU A 280 6.70 10.50 -1.76
N LEU A 281 7.54 11.25 -2.48
CA LEU A 281 8.99 11.21 -2.30
C LEU A 281 9.40 11.66 -0.88
N LEU A 282 8.76 12.72 -0.36
CA LEU A 282 8.99 13.17 1.01
C LEU A 282 8.58 12.10 2.03
N THR A 283 7.43 11.45 1.83
CA THR A 283 7.00 10.33 2.69
C THR A 283 8.05 9.22 2.69
N LEU A 284 8.59 8.84 1.53
CA LEU A 284 9.65 7.84 1.43
C LEU A 284 10.90 8.28 2.21
N VAL A 285 11.40 9.50 2.00
CA VAL A 285 12.56 10.02 2.72
C VAL A 285 12.34 9.98 4.23
N LEU A 286 11.18 10.42 4.71
CA LEU A 286 10.83 10.40 6.13
C LEU A 286 10.81 8.97 6.70
N LEU A 287 10.13 8.05 6.02
CA LEU A 287 10.01 6.66 6.47
C LEU A 287 11.37 5.95 6.53
N PHE A 288 12.20 6.11 5.49
CA PHE A 288 13.53 5.51 5.45
C PHE A 288 14.52 6.18 6.40
N SER A 289 14.33 7.48 6.70
CA SER A 289 15.09 8.18 7.75
C SER A 289 14.80 7.58 9.13
N PHE A 290 13.54 7.31 9.45
CA PHE A 290 13.15 6.70 10.72
C PHE A 290 13.57 5.23 10.86
N LYS A 291 13.79 4.54 9.74
CA LYS A 291 14.18 3.11 9.71
C LYS A 291 15.63 2.86 9.33
N GLY A 292 16.42 3.91 9.07
CA GLY A 292 17.79 3.80 8.55
C GLY A 292 18.69 2.91 9.41
N ASP A 293 18.68 3.11 10.73
CA ASP A 293 19.52 2.33 11.65
C ASP A 293 19.13 0.85 11.68
N VAL A 294 17.82 0.56 11.72
CA VAL A 294 17.31 -0.82 11.73
C VAL A 294 17.66 -1.55 10.43
N ILE A 295 17.51 -0.86 9.30
CA ILE A 295 17.83 -1.37 7.95
C ILE A 295 19.32 -1.69 7.82
N LEU A 296 20.19 -0.79 8.30
CA LEU A 296 21.65 -0.96 8.21
C LEU A 296 22.17 -2.01 9.19
N ALA A 297 21.60 -2.10 10.39
CA ALA A 297 22.03 -3.07 11.40
C ALA A 297 21.59 -4.50 11.07
N ASN A 298 20.43 -4.68 10.43
CA ASN A 298 19.83 -5.99 10.17
C ASN A 298 19.44 -6.19 8.69
N PRO A 299 20.40 -6.20 7.75
CA PRO A 299 20.09 -6.30 6.32
C PRO A 299 19.42 -7.63 5.95
N LEU A 300 19.74 -8.72 6.65
CA LEU A 300 19.12 -10.04 6.42
C LEU A 300 17.62 -10.06 6.72
N THR A 301 17.16 -9.24 7.68
CA THR A 301 15.73 -9.11 7.99
C THR A 301 14.92 -8.65 6.78
N ILE A 302 15.48 -7.75 5.97
CA ILE A 302 14.84 -7.26 4.74
C ILE A 302 14.65 -8.41 3.76
N LEU A 303 15.65 -9.30 3.64
CA LEU A 303 15.57 -10.49 2.80
C LEU A 303 14.51 -11.47 3.31
N TRP A 304 14.42 -11.70 4.62
CA TRP A 304 13.43 -12.62 5.18
C TRP A 304 12.00 -12.15 4.99
N ILE A 305 11.76 -10.83 5.06
CA ILE A 305 10.45 -10.24 4.81
C ILE A 305 10.16 -10.18 3.31
N SER A 306 11.16 -9.94 2.46
CA SER A 306 10.95 -9.81 1.01
C SER A 306 10.51 -11.12 0.35
N ILE A 307 10.96 -12.28 0.83
CA ILE A 307 10.60 -13.59 0.28
C ILE A 307 9.08 -13.83 0.27
N PRO A 308 8.36 -13.81 1.41
CA PRO A 308 6.92 -14.06 1.42
C PRO A 308 6.15 -13.01 0.61
N LEU A 309 6.57 -11.74 0.68
CA LEU A 309 5.92 -10.67 -0.06
C LEU A 309 6.11 -10.82 -1.59
N PHE A 310 7.31 -11.19 -2.04
CA PHE A 310 7.60 -11.49 -3.45
C PHE A 310 6.72 -12.64 -3.96
N LEU A 311 6.70 -13.75 -3.22
CA LEU A 311 5.90 -14.93 -3.58
C LEU A 311 4.42 -14.61 -3.64
N GLN A 312 3.91 -13.85 -2.66
CA GLN A 312 2.53 -13.40 -2.64
C GLN A 312 2.19 -12.53 -3.86
N THR A 313 3.02 -11.55 -4.18
CA THR A 313 2.78 -10.65 -5.33
C THR A 313 2.75 -11.43 -6.64
N VAL A 314 3.71 -12.36 -6.84
CA VAL A 314 3.76 -13.21 -8.02
C VAL A 314 2.55 -14.16 -8.08
N LEU A 315 2.17 -14.77 -6.95
CA LEU A 315 1.01 -15.66 -6.87
C LEU A 315 -0.27 -14.93 -7.27
N ILE A 316 -0.52 -13.76 -6.69
CA ILE A 316 -1.74 -13.01 -6.95
C ILE A 316 -1.80 -12.50 -8.39
N PHE A 317 -0.66 -12.06 -8.93
CA PHE A 317 -0.57 -11.76 -10.35
C PHE A 317 -0.92 -12.98 -11.20
N ALA A 318 -0.28 -14.12 -10.95
CA ALA A 318 -0.47 -15.33 -11.75
C ALA A 318 -1.92 -15.83 -11.68
N LEU A 319 -2.53 -15.83 -10.49
CA LEU A 319 -3.93 -16.20 -10.29
C LEU A 319 -4.87 -15.22 -11.01
N GLY A 320 -4.70 -13.91 -10.80
CA GLY A 320 -5.53 -12.89 -11.44
C GLY A 320 -5.43 -12.94 -12.96
N TYR A 321 -4.23 -13.13 -13.50
CA TYR A 321 -3.99 -13.18 -14.94
C TYR A 321 -4.51 -14.48 -15.58
N ALA A 322 -4.33 -15.61 -14.90
CA ALA A 322 -4.87 -16.90 -15.35
C ALA A 322 -6.41 -16.92 -15.30
N LEU A 323 -7.02 -16.41 -14.22
CA LEU A 323 -8.48 -16.30 -14.11
C LEU A 323 -9.05 -15.33 -15.15
N ALA A 324 -8.37 -14.22 -15.42
CA ALA A 324 -8.75 -13.30 -16.49
C ALA A 324 -8.78 -13.99 -17.86
N LYS A 325 -7.79 -14.85 -18.13
CA LYS A 325 -7.74 -15.67 -19.35
C LYS A 325 -8.88 -16.68 -19.40
N LEU A 326 -9.17 -17.36 -18.28
CA LEU A 326 -10.27 -18.31 -18.17
C LEU A 326 -11.64 -17.63 -18.38
N MET A 327 -11.79 -16.39 -17.92
CA MET A 327 -12.98 -15.56 -18.10
C MET A 327 -13.08 -14.93 -19.50
N LYS A 328 -12.13 -15.21 -20.40
CA LYS A 328 -12.04 -14.69 -21.77
C LYS A 328 -12.01 -13.16 -21.83
N LEU A 329 -11.29 -12.52 -20.90
CA LEU A 329 -11.03 -11.08 -20.97
C LEU A 329 -10.05 -10.78 -22.11
N THR A 330 -10.11 -9.56 -22.65
CA THR A 330 -9.08 -9.06 -23.57
C THR A 330 -7.79 -8.77 -22.79
N TYR A 331 -6.66 -8.69 -23.49
CA TYR A 331 -5.38 -8.35 -22.85
C TYR A 331 -5.47 -7.00 -22.11
N GLU A 332 -6.11 -6.02 -22.74
CA GLU A 332 -6.26 -4.66 -22.27
C GLU A 332 -7.01 -4.62 -20.92
N ASP A 333 -7.93 -5.54 -20.68
CA ASP A 333 -8.66 -5.64 -19.41
C ASP A 333 -7.99 -6.61 -18.41
N ALA A 334 -7.38 -7.70 -18.91
CA ALA A 334 -6.72 -8.71 -18.10
C ALA A 334 -5.46 -8.19 -17.41
N ALA A 335 -4.63 -7.43 -18.14
CA ALA A 335 -3.41 -6.85 -17.61
C ALA A 335 -3.67 -5.93 -16.39
N PRO A 336 -4.51 -4.88 -16.46
CA PRO A 336 -4.78 -4.04 -15.30
C PRO A 336 -5.45 -4.83 -14.18
N THR A 337 -6.38 -5.75 -14.47
CA THR A 337 -7.03 -6.60 -13.46
C THR A 337 -6.02 -7.38 -12.62
N ALA A 338 -5.04 -8.05 -13.26
CA ALA A 338 -4.00 -8.78 -12.56
C ALA A 338 -3.03 -7.87 -11.79
N MET A 339 -2.65 -6.72 -12.38
CA MET A 339 -1.70 -5.78 -11.77
C MET A 339 -2.29 -5.05 -10.56
N ILE A 340 -3.58 -4.71 -10.60
CA ILE A 340 -4.31 -4.16 -9.47
C ILE A 340 -4.40 -5.19 -8.34
N GLY A 341 -4.65 -6.46 -8.68
CA GLY A 341 -4.61 -7.57 -7.73
C GLY A 341 -3.27 -7.67 -7.00
N ALA A 342 -2.18 -7.68 -7.75
CA ALA A 342 -0.85 -7.96 -7.24
C ALA A 342 -0.26 -6.82 -6.39
N SER A 343 -0.62 -5.58 -6.70
CA SER A 343 -0.04 -4.39 -6.04
C SER A 343 -0.71 -4.04 -4.72
N ASN A 344 0.01 -3.30 -3.89
CA ASN A 344 -0.37 -2.93 -2.53
C ASN A 344 -0.42 -1.41 -2.34
N HIS A 345 -1.22 -0.97 -1.37
CA HIS A 345 -1.28 0.43 -0.96
C HIS A 345 -0.47 0.61 0.32
N PHE A 346 0.80 0.97 0.14
CA PHE A 346 1.77 1.04 1.23
C PHE A 346 1.47 2.13 2.23
N GLU A 347 0.96 3.25 1.75
CA GLU A 347 0.67 4.45 2.52
C GLU A 347 -0.22 4.13 3.72
N VAL A 348 -1.37 3.52 3.43
CA VAL A 348 -2.34 3.15 4.47
C VAL A 348 -1.81 2.00 5.32
N ALA A 349 -1.08 1.04 4.73
CA ALA A 349 -0.50 -0.08 5.48
C ALA A 349 0.57 0.39 6.48
N ILE A 350 1.48 1.27 6.06
CA ILE A 350 2.53 1.87 6.88
C ILE A 350 1.90 2.74 7.96
N ALA A 351 0.96 3.62 7.59
CA ALA A 351 0.28 4.49 8.54
C ALA A 351 -0.45 3.68 9.63
N THR A 352 -1.15 2.63 9.21
CA THR A 352 -1.82 1.71 10.13
C THR A 352 -0.80 0.97 10.99
N ALA A 353 0.29 0.42 10.43
CA ALA A 353 1.31 -0.28 11.20
C ALA A 353 1.99 0.62 12.24
N VAL A 354 2.35 1.85 11.88
CA VAL A 354 2.96 2.85 12.77
C VAL A 354 2.00 3.25 13.89
N MET A 355 0.71 3.37 13.58
CA MET A 355 -0.30 3.73 14.55
C MET A 355 -0.63 2.58 15.52
N LEU A 356 -0.77 1.35 15.02
CA LEU A 356 -1.14 0.18 15.83
C LEU A 356 0.04 -0.35 16.64
N PHE A 357 1.20 -0.50 16.00
CA PHE A 357 2.35 -1.21 16.58
C PHE A 357 3.50 -0.27 16.96
N GLY A 358 3.54 0.94 16.39
CA GLY A 358 4.58 1.92 16.65
C GLY A 358 5.55 2.07 15.49
N LEU A 359 6.19 3.24 15.42
CA LEU A 359 7.13 3.56 14.35
C LEU A 359 8.33 2.62 14.36
N SER A 360 8.86 2.27 15.53
CA SER A 360 10.01 1.36 15.69
C SER A 360 9.70 -0.11 15.44
N SER A 361 8.42 -0.51 15.42
CA SER A 361 7.99 -1.91 15.32
C SER A 361 8.46 -2.64 14.05
N GLY A 362 8.53 -3.97 14.16
CA GLY A 362 8.71 -4.89 13.04
C GLY A 362 7.57 -4.83 12.02
N ALA A 363 6.33 -4.60 12.45
CA ALA A 363 5.19 -4.42 11.55
C ALA A 363 5.39 -3.23 10.61
N ALA A 364 5.82 -2.09 11.15
CA ALA A 364 6.15 -0.91 10.35
C ALA A 364 7.34 -1.20 9.41
N LEU A 365 8.38 -1.90 9.88
CA LEU A 365 9.50 -2.31 9.02
C LEU A 365 9.02 -3.17 7.84
N ALA A 366 8.17 -4.17 8.08
CA ALA A 366 7.68 -5.06 7.03
C ALA A 366 6.90 -4.31 5.94
N THR A 367 6.14 -3.28 6.32
CA THR A 367 5.42 -2.44 5.36
C THR A 367 6.37 -1.59 4.50
N VAL A 368 7.47 -1.10 5.08
CA VAL A 368 8.54 -0.37 4.35
C VAL A 368 9.31 -1.30 3.42
N VAL A 369 9.60 -2.54 3.83
CA VAL A 369 10.22 -3.55 2.96
C VAL A 369 9.34 -3.86 1.76
N GLY A 370 8.01 -3.88 1.94
CA GLY A 370 7.05 -4.02 0.84
C GLY A 370 7.24 -2.97 -0.27
N VAL A 371 7.49 -1.72 0.09
CA VAL A 371 7.78 -0.64 -0.87
C VAL A 371 9.04 -0.93 -1.67
N LEU A 372 10.11 -1.36 -0.99
CA LEU A 372 11.41 -1.64 -1.64
C LEU A 372 11.29 -2.72 -2.71
N ILE A 373 10.50 -3.75 -2.46
CA ILE A 373 10.40 -4.91 -3.35
C ILE A 373 9.37 -4.72 -4.45
N GLU A 374 8.33 -3.90 -4.24
CA GLU A 374 7.20 -3.91 -5.15
C GLU A 374 7.58 -3.27 -6.49
N VAL A 375 8.29 -2.15 -6.49
CA VAL A 375 8.71 -1.49 -7.74
C VAL A 375 9.43 -2.45 -8.69
N PRO A 376 10.52 -3.15 -8.30
CA PRO A 376 11.19 -4.08 -9.22
C PRO A 376 10.31 -5.27 -9.60
N VAL A 377 9.51 -5.81 -8.68
CA VAL A 377 8.63 -6.95 -8.96
C VAL A 377 7.53 -6.56 -9.93
N MET A 378 6.89 -5.41 -9.74
CA MET A 378 5.84 -4.92 -10.64
C MET A 378 6.39 -4.61 -12.02
N LEU A 379 7.60 -4.05 -12.13
CA LEU A 379 8.27 -3.88 -13.43
C LEU A 379 8.57 -5.21 -14.13
N MET A 380 8.98 -6.23 -13.36
CA MET A 380 9.14 -7.60 -13.87
C MET A 380 7.78 -8.14 -14.38
N LEU A 381 6.70 -7.97 -13.62
CA LEU A 381 5.35 -8.42 -14.00
C LEU A 381 4.80 -7.67 -15.22
N VAL A 382 5.03 -6.36 -15.33
CA VAL A 382 4.75 -5.58 -16.56
C VAL A 382 5.48 -6.22 -17.75
N GLY A 383 6.76 -6.55 -17.58
CA GLY A 383 7.56 -7.22 -18.61
C GLY A 383 6.96 -8.56 -19.04
N ILE A 384 6.44 -9.33 -18.09
CA ILE A 384 5.73 -10.60 -18.36
C ILE A 384 4.44 -10.32 -19.13
N CYS A 385 3.56 -9.43 -18.64
CA CYS A 385 2.32 -9.04 -19.32
C CYS A 385 2.54 -8.72 -20.80
N LYS A 386 3.53 -7.85 -21.08
CA LYS A 386 3.83 -7.44 -22.47
C LYS A 386 4.28 -8.59 -23.36
N ARG A 387 5.04 -9.55 -22.81
CA ARG A 387 5.49 -10.74 -23.55
C ARG A 387 4.37 -11.74 -23.78
N THR A 388 3.40 -11.80 -22.86
CA THR A 388 2.26 -12.72 -22.91
C THR A 388 1.01 -12.09 -23.48
N ALA A 389 1.10 -10.90 -24.09
CA ALA A 389 -0.06 -10.21 -24.67
C ALA A 389 -0.80 -11.06 -25.71
N GLY A 390 -0.08 -11.85 -26.51
CA GLY A 390 -0.66 -12.76 -27.49
C GLY A 390 -1.40 -13.98 -26.91
N TRP A 391 -1.43 -14.16 -25.58
CA TRP A 391 -2.19 -15.25 -24.94
C TRP A 391 -3.69 -14.96 -24.83
N PHE A 392 -4.11 -13.72 -25.07
CA PHE A 392 -5.49 -13.28 -24.95
C PHE A 392 -6.07 -13.05 -26.35
N SER A 393 -7.35 -13.37 -26.52
CA SER A 393 -8.05 -13.10 -27.77
C SER A 393 -8.12 -11.59 -27.99
N HIS A 394 -7.73 -11.14 -29.18
CA HIS A 394 -8.07 -9.81 -29.62
C HIS A 394 -9.59 -9.73 -29.78
N ALA A 395 -10.21 -8.67 -29.27
CA ALA A 395 -11.57 -8.37 -29.65
C ALA A 395 -11.59 -8.14 -31.17
N GLU A 396 -12.31 -8.99 -31.90
CA GLU A 396 -12.76 -8.63 -33.24
C GLU A 396 -13.58 -7.34 -33.07
N ALA A 397 -13.10 -6.27 -33.70
CA ALA A 397 -13.83 -5.01 -33.77
C ALA A 397 -14.97 -5.23 -34.77
N ASP A 398 -16.15 -5.58 -34.26
CA ASP A 398 -17.41 -5.41 -34.99
C ASP A 398 -17.84 -3.93 -34.98
#